data_AF-A0A7S3R6W1-F1
#
_entry.id   AF-A0A7S3R6W1-F1
#
_cell.length_a   1.000
_cell.length_b   1.000
_cell.length_c   1.000
_cell.angle_alpha   90.00
_cell.angle_beta   90.00
_cell.angle_gamma   90.00
#
_symmetry.space_group_name_H-M   'P 1'
#
loop_
_entity.id
_entity.type
_entity.pdbx_description
1 polymer ?
#
loop_
_entity_poly.entity_id
_entity_poly.type
_entity_poly.pdbx_seq_one_letter_code
_entity_poly.pdbx_strand_id
1 'polypeptide(L)'
;AGRDVLVDLSGECYLLPQSFDAWDLPHKYIAPSSGAEARVLSRHLGVTALTAAEAYKRHVVGPGGAAAQRLPAAARDAALLRMLHALPALAAQDPSLVAFLCTEAGSWLPNSAGKLQPPSCLYDPRNLDLAALLPDSCFPAAPFSEDEMVLSVLAGQLGLRTLATRDTLLQAARYVEGLACRVEGRAANSAEDGALASSTYDDDADADSDMVLARSKALLAYLELEAARLMAPAFSSSSSSSGGGGGSSGSMQAGSTPEGAKHGRRFGLFSRVTDLFNQHAPLLQGKPAGEGSDSQHKQQQQQQQQQQQG
;
A
#
# COMPACT_ATOMS: atom_id res chain seq x y z
N ALA A 1 -43.43 -28.35 11.17
CA ALA A 1 -43.07 -29.47 10.27
C ALA A 1 -41.62 -29.27 9.86
N GLY A 2 -40.73 -30.20 10.19
CA GLY A 2 -39.36 -30.19 9.65
C GLY A 2 -39.40 -30.46 8.15
N ARG A 3 -38.56 -29.76 7.38
CA ARG A 3 -38.20 -30.21 6.05
C ARG A 3 -36.86 -30.93 6.20
N ASP A 4 -36.87 -32.24 6.04
CA ASP A 4 -35.65 -33.04 5.98
C ASP A 4 -34.96 -32.78 4.64
N VAL A 5 -34.28 -31.63 4.56
CA VAL A 5 -33.50 -31.24 3.39
C VAL A 5 -32.24 -32.09 3.38
N LEU A 6 -32.18 -33.08 2.50
CA LEU A 6 -30.98 -33.88 2.27
C LEU A 6 -29.86 -32.97 1.76
N VAL A 7 -28.92 -32.65 2.65
CA VAL A 7 -27.71 -31.90 2.32
C VAL A 7 -26.75 -32.85 1.61
N ASP A 8 -26.63 -32.71 0.29
CA ASP A 8 -25.57 -33.36 -0.48
C ASP A 8 -24.19 -33.03 0.13
N LEU A 9 -23.32 -34.04 0.30
CA LEU A 9 -21.98 -33.88 0.88
C LEU A 9 -20.87 -34.02 -0.17
N SER A 10 -21.18 -33.92 -1.46
CA SER A 10 -20.18 -33.88 -2.52
C SER A 10 -19.31 -32.61 -2.47
N GLY A 11 -18.01 -32.76 -2.74
CA GLY A 11 -17.04 -31.66 -2.73
C GLY A 11 -16.53 -31.24 -1.34
N GLU A 12 -15.85 -30.09 -1.26
CA GLU A 12 -15.39 -29.53 0.02
C GLU A 12 -16.56 -28.95 0.82
N CYS A 13 -17.00 -29.67 1.85
CA CYS A 13 -18.00 -29.22 2.83
C CYS A 13 -17.32 -28.77 4.13
N TYR A 14 -17.82 -27.67 4.72
CA TYR A 14 -17.30 -27.07 5.94
C TYR A 14 -18.38 -26.98 7.03
N LEU A 15 -18.00 -27.05 8.31
CA LEU A 15 -18.88 -26.65 9.40
C LEU A 15 -18.91 -25.12 9.49
N LEU A 16 -20.09 -24.55 9.74
CA LEU A 16 -20.24 -23.11 9.99
C LEU A 16 -19.58 -22.73 11.34
N PRO A 17 -18.59 -21.82 11.38
CA PRO A 17 -18.00 -21.36 12.64
C PRO A 17 -19.02 -20.63 13.52
N GLN A 18 -18.90 -20.73 14.84
CA GLN A 18 -19.92 -20.26 15.82
C GLN A 18 -20.09 -18.73 15.92
N SER A 19 -19.39 -17.96 15.09
CA SER A 19 -19.44 -16.49 15.01
C SER A 19 -19.46 -15.99 13.55
N PHE A 20 -19.93 -16.84 12.63
CA PHE A 20 -19.87 -16.62 11.19
C PHE A 20 -21.27 -16.78 10.60
N ASP A 21 -21.88 -15.65 10.20
CA ASP A 21 -23.21 -15.66 9.56
C ASP A 21 -23.18 -16.52 8.28
N ALA A 22 -24.21 -17.33 8.06
CA ALA A 22 -24.38 -18.03 6.80
C ALA A 22 -24.66 -17.03 5.66
N TRP A 23 -24.04 -17.24 4.51
CA TRP A 23 -23.80 -16.18 3.53
C TRP A 23 -23.94 -16.68 2.09
N ASP A 24 -24.01 -15.73 1.15
CA ASP A 24 -24.10 -15.98 -0.30
C ASP A 24 -22.76 -16.41 -0.91
N LEU A 25 -22.20 -17.52 -0.41
CA LEU A 25 -20.85 -17.98 -0.75
C LEU A 25 -20.90 -19.27 -1.61
N PRO A 26 -19.98 -19.42 -2.58
CA PRO A 26 -19.87 -20.65 -3.39
C PRO A 26 -19.33 -21.87 -2.61
N HIS A 27 -18.99 -21.71 -1.32
CA HIS A 27 -18.51 -22.79 -0.45
C HIS A 27 -19.63 -23.30 0.45
N LYS A 28 -19.70 -24.62 0.62
CA LYS A 28 -20.82 -25.29 1.28
C LYS A 28 -20.61 -25.36 2.79
N TYR A 29 -21.33 -24.51 3.53
CA TYR A 29 -21.35 -24.55 4.99
C TYR A 29 -22.55 -25.33 5.51
N ILE A 30 -22.30 -26.13 6.56
CA ILE A 30 -23.29 -26.91 7.28
C ILE A 30 -23.34 -26.38 8.71
N ALA A 31 -24.50 -25.89 9.14
CA ALA A 31 -24.75 -25.47 10.51
C ALA A 31 -25.25 -26.68 11.32
N PRO A 32 -24.44 -27.28 12.20
CA PRO A 32 -24.84 -28.46 12.95
C PRO A 32 -25.85 -28.10 14.05
N SER A 33 -26.96 -28.85 14.13
CA SER A 33 -28.00 -28.67 15.16
C SER A 33 -27.51 -28.99 16.58
N SER A 34 -26.39 -29.73 16.70
CA SER A 34 -25.80 -30.06 18.00
C SER A 34 -24.29 -30.29 17.95
N GLY A 35 -23.62 -30.14 19.09
CA GLY A 35 -22.22 -30.55 19.26
C GLY A 35 -21.98 -32.06 19.19
N ALA A 36 -23.02 -32.90 19.15
CA ALA A 36 -22.90 -34.32 18.81
C ALA A 36 -22.83 -34.51 17.29
N GLU A 37 -23.77 -33.91 16.56
CA GLU A 37 -23.84 -33.89 15.11
C GLU A 37 -22.57 -33.30 14.47
N ALA A 38 -22.07 -32.17 14.96
CA ALA A 38 -20.80 -31.58 14.52
C ALA A 38 -19.61 -32.56 14.59
N ARG A 39 -19.57 -33.42 15.61
CA ARG A 39 -18.54 -34.47 15.76
C ARG A 39 -18.76 -35.66 14.82
N VAL A 40 -19.99 -35.96 14.42
CA VAL A 40 -20.30 -37.00 13.42
C VAL A 40 -19.96 -36.52 12.02
N LEU A 41 -20.40 -35.31 11.65
CA LEU A 41 -20.10 -34.67 10.36
C LEU A 41 -18.59 -34.61 10.09
N SER A 42 -17.80 -34.18 11.08
CA SER A 42 -16.34 -34.08 10.95
C SER A 42 -15.61 -35.43 10.99
N ARG A 43 -15.99 -36.37 11.88
CA ARG A 43 -15.26 -37.64 12.03
C ARG A 43 -15.63 -38.73 11.03
N HIS A 44 -16.86 -38.70 10.50
CA HIS A 44 -17.40 -39.80 9.69
C HIS A 44 -17.86 -39.39 8.30
N LEU A 45 -18.04 -38.09 8.04
CA LEU A 45 -18.54 -37.56 6.77
C LEU A 45 -17.60 -36.54 6.12
N GLY A 46 -16.36 -36.40 6.64
CA GLY A 46 -15.30 -35.58 6.04
C GLY A 46 -15.50 -34.07 6.10
N VAL A 47 -16.54 -33.57 6.78
CA VAL A 47 -16.87 -32.15 6.83
C VAL A 47 -15.84 -31.39 7.67
N THR A 48 -15.08 -30.49 7.03
CA THR A 48 -13.96 -29.82 7.67
C THR A 48 -14.45 -28.77 8.67
N ALA A 49 -14.02 -28.87 9.92
CA ALA A 49 -14.25 -27.84 10.93
C ALA A 49 -13.22 -26.70 10.74
N LEU A 50 -13.69 -25.48 10.51
CA LEU A 50 -12.85 -24.27 10.45
C LEU A 50 -13.17 -23.37 11.65
N THR A 51 -12.16 -22.65 12.13
CA THR A 51 -12.38 -21.44 12.94
C THR A 51 -12.91 -20.30 12.06
N ALA A 52 -13.44 -19.25 12.68
CA ALA A 52 -13.84 -18.05 11.95
C ALA A 52 -12.63 -17.39 11.26
N ALA A 53 -11.48 -17.33 11.92
CA ALA A 53 -10.26 -16.76 11.36
C ALA A 53 -9.78 -17.50 10.09
N GLU A 54 -9.76 -18.83 10.10
CA GLU A 54 -9.44 -19.64 8.92
C GLU A 54 -10.46 -19.46 7.79
N ALA A 55 -11.75 -19.32 8.12
CA ALA A 55 -12.79 -19.07 7.13
C ALA A 55 -12.59 -17.70 6.43
N TYR A 56 -12.29 -16.64 7.19
CA TYR A 56 -11.92 -15.33 6.65
C TYR A 56 -10.66 -15.41 5.77
N LYS A 57 -9.59 -16.07 6.24
CA LYS A 57 -8.35 -16.27 5.47
C LYS A 57 -8.57 -16.99 4.15
N ARG A 58 -9.24 -18.15 4.17
CA ARG A 58 -9.34 -19.07 3.02
C ARG A 58 -10.42 -18.67 2.02
N HIS A 59 -11.56 -18.15 2.49
CA HIS A 59 -12.77 -18.00 1.68
C HIS A 59 -13.25 -16.55 1.49
N VAL A 60 -12.90 -15.61 2.39
CA VAL A 60 -13.20 -14.17 2.18
C VAL A 60 -12.06 -13.49 1.44
N VAL A 61 -10.84 -13.62 1.95
CA VAL A 61 -9.66 -12.89 1.46
C VAL A 61 -8.90 -13.72 0.42
N GLY A 62 -8.38 -14.88 0.84
CA GLY A 62 -7.54 -15.76 0.03
C GLY A 62 -6.11 -15.22 -0.17
N PRO A 63 -5.12 -16.08 -0.43
CA PRO A 63 -3.78 -15.63 -0.83
C PRO A 63 -3.85 -14.69 -2.04
N GLY A 64 -3.12 -13.58 -1.98
CA GLY A 64 -3.11 -12.53 -3.00
C GLY A 64 -4.43 -11.77 -3.20
N GLY A 65 -5.47 -12.04 -2.40
CA GLY A 65 -6.81 -11.47 -2.55
C GLY A 65 -7.68 -12.25 -3.54
N ALA A 66 -7.23 -13.44 -3.95
CA ALA A 66 -7.87 -14.22 -5.01
C ALA A 66 -9.27 -14.74 -4.63
N ALA A 67 -9.63 -14.84 -3.34
CA ALA A 67 -11.00 -15.11 -2.95
C ALA A 67 -11.83 -13.82 -3.04
N ALA A 68 -11.36 -12.71 -2.47
CA ALA A 68 -12.04 -11.40 -2.50
C ALA A 68 -12.38 -10.92 -3.92
N GLN A 69 -11.54 -11.25 -4.91
CA GLN A 69 -11.78 -10.95 -6.33
C GLN A 69 -12.93 -11.76 -6.98
N ARG A 70 -13.27 -12.93 -6.43
CA ARG A 70 -14.37 -13.79 -6.92
C ARG A 70 -15.72 -13.48 -6.26
N LEU A 71 -15.73 -12.67 -5.21
CA LEU A 71 -16.92 -12.34 -4.45
C LEU A 71 -17.71 -11.19 -5.08
N PRO A 72 -19.05 -11.23 -5.11
CA PRO A 72 -19.87 -10.06 -5.40
C PRO A 72 -19.53 -8.93 -4.42
N ALA A 73 -19.35 -7.70 -4.92
CA ALA A 73 -18.81 -6.59 -4.13
C ALA A 73 -19.56 -6.36 -2.80
N ALA A 74 -20.90 -6.33 -2.80
CA ALA A 74 -21.68 -6.16 -1.59
C ALA A 74 -21.46 -7.28 -0.54
N ALA A 75 -21.34 -8.54 -0.98
CA ALA A 75 -21.09 -9.67 -0.10
C ALA A 75 -19.64 -9.68 0.43
N ARG A 76 -18.67 -9.36 -0.44
CA ARG A 76 -17.27 -9.14 -0.08
C ARG A 76 -17.15 -8.06 1.00
N ASP A 77 -17.75 -6.90 0.76
CA ASP A 77 -17.52 -5.72 1.60
C ASP A 77 -18.22 -5.86 2.95
N ALA A 78 -19.42 -6.42 2.98
CA ALA A 78 -20.12 -6.77 4.22
C ALA A 78 -19.43 -7.90 5.03
N ALA A 79 -18.66 -8.79 4.38
CA ALA A 79 -17.83 -9.77 5.06
C ALA A 79 -16.52 -9.16 5.59
N LEU A 80 -15.85 -8.31 4.80
CA LEU A 80 -14.63 -7.61 5.22
C LEU A 80 -14.87 -6.62 6.37
N LEU A 81 -15.99 -5.89 6.40
CA LEU A 81 -16.39 -5.08 7.55
C LEU A 81 -16.51 -5.94 8.83
N ARG A 82 -17.26 -7.03 8.79
CA ARG A 82 -17.40 -7.97 9.92
C ARG A 82 -16.04 -8.52 10.37
N MET A 83 -15.16 -8.88 9.41
CA MET A 83 -13.79 -9.32 9.69
C MET A 83 -13.00 -8.26 10.46
N LEU A 84 -13.08 -6.99 10.02
CA LEU A 84 -12.33 -5.88 10.61
C LEU A 84 -12.86 -5.51 12.00
N HIS A 85 -14.18 -5.47 12.20
CA HIS A 85 -14.77 -5.28 13.52
C HIS A 85 -14.43 -6.42 14.49
N ALA A 86 -14.45 -7.67 14.02
CA ALA A 86 -14.11 -8.83 14.82
C ALA A 86 -12.59 -9.08 14.95
N LEU A 87 -11.73 -8.29 14.29
CA LEU A 87 -10.32 -8.63 14.11
C LEU A 87 -9.57 -8.89 15.43
N PRO A 88 -9.78 -8.16 16.55
CA PRO A 88 -9.14 -8.49 17.82
C PRO A 88 -9.52 -9.88 18.35
N ALA A 89 -10.78 -10.31 18.18
CA ALA A 89 -11.26 -11.61 18.59
C ALA A 89 -10.86 -12.74 17.62
N LEU A 90 -10.68 -12.42 16.33
CA LEU A 90 -10.16 -13.35 15.32
C LEU A 90 -8.64 -13.55 15.46
N ALA A 91 -7.88 -12.49 15.78
CA ALA A 91 -6.45 -12.56 16.08
C ALA A 91 -6.16 -13.30 17.40
N ALA A 92 -7.10 -13.28 18.35
CA ALA A 92 -7.03 -14.12 19.55
C ALA A 92 -7.30 -15.62 19.27
N GLN A 93 -8.01 -15.96 18.19
CA GLN A 93 -8.18 -17.35 17.72
C GLN A 93 -6.97 -17.80 16.89
N ASP A 94 -6.45 -16.92 16.03
CA ASP A 94 -5.29 -17.17 15.17
C ASP A 94 -4.37 -15.93 15.15
N PRO A 95 -3.29 -15.92 15.95
CA PRO A 95 -2.33 -14.81 15.99
C PRO A 95 -1.64 -14.53 14.65
N SER A 96 -1.64 -15.48 13.71
CA SER A 96 -1.06 -15.27 12.37
C SER A 96 -2.01 -14.55 11.40
N LEU A 97 -3.25 -14.24 11.80
CA LEU A 97 -4.22 -13.55 10.96
C LEU A 97 -3.77 -12.14 10.54
N VAL A 98 -3.31 -11.32 11.48
CA VAL A 98 -2.86 -9.95 11.18
C VAL A 98 -1.65 -9.98 10.24
N ALA A 99 -0.68 -10.87 10.51
CA ALA A 99 0.47 -11.05 9.64
C ALA A 99 0.05 -11.44 8.20
N PHE A 100 -0.81 -12.45 8.05
CA PHE A 100 -1.35 -12.87 6.76
C PHE A 100 -2.05 -11.72 6.01
N LEU A 101 -2.88 -10.93 6.70
CA LEU A 101 -3.60 -9.80 6.09
C LEU A 101 -2.66 -8.67 5.59
N CYS A 102 -1.48 -8.54 6.19
CA CYS A 102 -0.46 -7.56 5.82
C CYS A 102 0.49 -8.02 4.70
N THR A 103 0.79 -9.32 4.61
CA THR A 103 1.85 -9.84 3.70
C THR A 103 1.32 -10.76 2.59
N GLU A 104 0.59 -11.80 2.95
CA GLU A 104 0.17 -12.89 2.04
C GLU A 104 -1.16 -12.59 1.34
N ALA A 105 -2.04 -11.83 1.99
CA ALA A 105 -3.37 -11.49 1.50
C ALA A 105 -3.38 -10.55 0.29
N GLY A 106 -2.28 -9.87 -0.01
CA GLY A 106 -2.15 -9.02 -1.21
C GLY A 106 -3.27 -7.99 -1.36
N SER A 107 -3.97 -8.00 -2.50
CA SER A 107 -4.95 -6.97 -2.86
C SER A 107 -6.39 -7.39 -2.56
N TRP A 108 -6.91 -6.97 -1.40
CA TRP A 108 -8.21 -7.41 -0.88
C TRP A 108 -9.15 -6.30 -0.41
N LEU A 109 -8.67 -5.09 -0.14
CA LEU A 109 -9.48 -3.95 0.31
C LEU A 109 -9.81 -3.04 -0.89
N PRO A 110 -11.08 -2.69 -1.17
CA PRO A 110 -11.41 -1.80 -2.28
C PRO A 110 -11.01 -0.35 -1.99
N ASN A 111 -10.48 0.32 -3.00
CA ASN A 111 -10.42 1.79 -3.05
C ASN A 111 -11.72 2.37 -3.62
N SER A 112 -11.92 3.68 -3.50
CA SER A 112 -13.11 4.38 -4.04
C SER A 112 -13.36 4.18 -5.54
N ALA A 113 -12.33 3.84 -6.33
CA ALA A 113 -12.44 3.46 -7.74
C ALA A 113 -12.83 1.97 -7.96
N GLY A 114 -13.27 1.27 -6.92
CA GLY A 114 -13.71 -0.12 -6.95
C GLY A 114 -12.59 -1.16 -7.08
N LYS A 115 -11.32 -0.74 -7.15
CA LYS A 115 -10.17 -1.62 -7.34
C LYS A 115 -9.65 -2.13 -5.99
N LEU A 116 -9.45 -3.44 -5.89
CA LEU A 116 -8.81 -4.03 -4.71
C LEU A 116 -7.31 -3.69 -4.65
N GLN A 117 -6.84 -3.30 -3.47
CA GLN A 117 -5.46 -2.97 -3.12
C GLN A 117 -5.11 -3.56 -1.73
N PRO A 118 -3.82 -3.69 -1.36
CA PRO A 118 -3.45 -3.89 0.03
C PRO A 118 -3.70 -2.61 0.82
N PRO A 119 -4.04 -2.66 2.12
CA PRO A 119 -4.21 -1.46 2.95
C PRO A 119 -2.95 -0.57 2.96
N SER A 120 -1.76 -1.16 2.87
CA SER A 120 -0.47 -0.45 2.80
C SER A 120 -0.22 0.35 1.51
N CYS A 121 -1.07 0.22 0.48
CA CYS A 121 -1.07 1.10 -0.70
C CYS A 121 -2.08 2.25 -0.60
N LEU A 122 -2.96 2.25 0.40
CA LEU A 122 -3.99 3.26 0.59
C LEU A 122 -3.66 4.17 1.78
N TYR A 123 -4.32 5.33 1.84
CA TYR A 123 -4.11 6.35 2.86
C TYR A 123 -5.34 6.51 3.77
N ASP A 124 -5.12 7.05 4.97
CA ASP A 124 -6.19 7.34 5.92
C ASP A 124 -6.97 8.61 5.51
N PRO A 125 -8.28 8.53 5.19
CA PRO A 125 -9.06 9.68 4.71
C PRO A 125 -9.29 10.74 5.80
N ARG A 126 -9.06 10.41 7.08
CA ARG A 126 -9.15 11.36 8.20
C ARG A 126 -7.98 12.35 8.21
N ASN A 127 -6.89 12.05 7.51
CA ASN A 127 -5.83 13.01 7.26
C ASN A 127 -6.25 13.96 6.11
N LEU A 128 -6.84 15.09 6.49
CA LEU A 128 -7.36 16.10 5.57
C LEU A 128 -6.29 16.68 4.65
N ASP A 129 -5.02 16.76 5.09
CA ASP A 129 -3.92 17.22 4.25
C ASP A 129 -3.68 16.22 3.10
N LEU A 130 -3.67 14.91 3.40
CA LEU A 130 -3.53 13.88 2.38
C LEU A 130 -4.74 13.86 1.42
N ALA A 131 -5.95 14.05 1.94
CA ALA A 131 -7.17 14.15 1.13
C ALA A 131 -7.14 15.36 0.17
N ALA A 132 -6.57 16.50 0.59
CA ALA A 132 -6.38 17.66 -0.26
C ALA A 132 -5.30 17.46 -1.35
N LEU A 133 -4.34 16.55 -1.14
CA LEU A 133 -3.21 16.31 -2.05
C LEU A 133 -3.49 15.24 -3.12
N LEU A 134 -4.23 14.20 -2.77
CA LEU A 134 -4.34 12.96 -3.55
C LEU A 134 -5.68 12.85 -4.28
N PRO A 135 -5.76 12.01 -5.34
CA PRO A 135 -7.05 11.58 -5.89
C PRO A 135 -7.76 10.65 -4.90
N ASP A 136 -9.09 10.67 -4.92
CA ASP A 136 -9.95 9.86 -4.06
C ASP A 136 -9.64 8.35 -4.18
N SER A 137 -9.12 7.90 -5.33
CA SER A 137 -8.69 6.53 -5.61
C SER A 137 -7.48 6.06 -4.80
N CYS A 138 -6.84 6.93 -4.03
CA CYS A 138 -5.81 6.59 -3.05
C CYS A 138 -6.39 6.22 -1.66
N PHE A 139 -7.70 6.33 -1.45
CA PHE A 139 -8.36 6.05 -0.17
C PHE A 139 -9.26 4.80 -0.27
N PRO A 140 -9.57 4.14 0.87
CA PRO A 140 -10.56 3.07 0.92
C PRO A 140 -11.92 3.50 0.33
N ALA A 141 -12.68 2.56 -0.20
CA ALA A 141 -14.07 2.80 -0.59
C ALA A 141 -14.96 3.05 0.63
N ALA A 142 -16.07 3.76 0.46
CA ALA A 142 -17.22 3.57 1.34
C ALA A 142 -17.68 2.10 1.25
N PRO A 143 -18.03 1.43 2.37
CA PRO A 143 -18.18 1.97 3.73
C PRO A 143 -16.88 1.99 4.57
N PHE A 144 -15.77 1.42 4.11
CA PHE A 144 -14.51 1.35 4.87
C PHE A 144 -13.88 2.71 5.19
N SER A 145 -14.17 3.74 4.39
CA SER A 145 -13.77 5.13 4.63
C SER A 145 -14.65 5.88 5.62
N GLU A 146 -15.78 5.31 6.02
CA GLU A 146 -16.81 5.99 6.84
C GLU A 146 -16.82 5.49 8.29
N ASP A 147 -16.31 4.28 8.55
CA ASP A 147 -16.27 3.69 9.88
C ASP A 147 -14.92 3.94 10.60
N GLU A 148 -14.96 4.78 11.64
CA GLU A 148 -13.81 5.15 12.47
C GLU A 148 -13.09 3.97 13.12
N MET A 149 -13.81 2.90 13.48
CA MET A 149 -13.23 1.73 14.12
C MET A 149 -12.48 0.87 13.09
N VAL A 150 -13.07 0.67 11.92
CA VAL A 150 -12.42 0.04 10.75
C VAL A 150 -11.17 0.81 10.35
N LEU A 151 -11.23 2.15 10.23
CA LEU A 151 -10.05 2.97 9.94
C LEU A 151 -8.98 2.88 11.04
N SER A 152 -9.37 2.80 12.32
CA SER A 152 -8.42 2.59 13.43
C SER A 152 -7.68 1.24 13.35
N VAL A 153 -8.39 0.17 12.95
CA VAL A 153 -7.82 -1.17 12.75
C VAL A 153 -6.92 -1.19 11.50
N LEU A 154 -7.37 -0.57 10.41
CA LEU A 154 -6.62 -0.48 9.16
C LEU A 154 -5.30 0.27 9.34
N ALA A 155 -5.30 1.42 10.02
CA ALA A 155 -4.10 2.19 10.29
C ALA A 155 -3.20 1.55 11.37
N GLY A 156 -3.79 1.07 12.47
CA GLY A 156 -3.04 0.57 13.63
C GLY A 156 -2.46 -0.84 13.49
N GLN A 157 -3.08 -1.71 12.67
CA GLN A 157 -2.69 -3.13 12.56
C GLN A 157 -2.37 -3.58 11.14
N LEU A 158 -3.00 -2.97 10.11
CA LEU A 158 -2.93 -3.45 8.72
C LEU A 158 -2.11 -2.53 7.79
N GLY A 159 -1.56 -1.43 8.31
CA GLY A 159 -0.60 -0.57 7.62
C GLY A 159 -1.18 0.51 6.71
N LEU A 160 -2.47 0.87 6.85
CA LEU A 160 -3.06 2.02 6.15
C LEU A 160 -2.28 3.31 6.46
N ARG A 161 -1.96 4.08 5.42
CA ARG A 161 -0.93 5.12 5.50
C ARG A 161 -1.46 6.46 6.02
N THR A 162 -1.02 6.84 7.20
CA THR A 162 -1.34 8.13 7.83
C THR A 162 -0.42 9.29 7.43
N LEU A 163 0.69 9.02 6.71
CA LEU A 163 1.71 10.01 6.33
C LEU A 163 2.17 9.88 4.86
N ALA A 164 2.48 11.02 4.25
CA ALA A 164 3.13 11.08 2.94
C ALA A 164 4.60 10.66 3.01
N THR A 165 5.04 9.94 1.98
CA THR A 165 6.46 9.74 1.64
C THR A 165 6.85 10.67 0.49
N ARG A 166 8.15 10.77 0.18
CA ARG A 166 8.64 11.48 -1.01
C ARG A 166 7.95 11.02 -2.30
N ASP A 167 7.67 9.73 -2.43
CA ASP A 167 6.96 9.15 -3.57
C ASP A 167 5.47 9.56 -3.62
N THR A 168 4.80 9.71 -2.47
CA THR A 168 3.45 10.27 -2.37
C THR A 168 3.40 11.68 -2.95
N LEU A 169 4.39 12.51 -2.63
CA LEU A 169 4.43 13.91 -3.07
C LEU A 169 4.81 14.02 -4.55
N LEU A 170 5.67 13.13 -5.06
CA LEU A 170 5.94 12.99 -6.49
C LEU A 170 4.70 12.49 -7.26
N GLN A 171 3.90 11.60 -6.67
CA GLN A 171 2.61 11.17 -7.23
C GLN A 171 1.59 12.31 -7.24
N ALA A 172 1.46 13.08 -6.15
CA ALA A 172 0.59 14.25 -6.07
C ALA A 172 0.99 15.32 -7.10
N ALA A 173 2.28 15.65 -7.22
CA ALA A 173 2.79 16.60 -8.22
C ALA A 173 2.44 16.17 -9.66
N ARG A 174 2.64 14.90 -10.00
CA ARG A 174 2.26 14.33 -11.32
C ARG A 174 0.75 14.34 -11.55
N TYR A 175 -0.05 14.16 -10.50
CA TYR A 175 -1.51 14.21 -10.60
C TYR A 175 -2.02 15.65 -10.84
N VAL A 176 -1.43 16.63 -10.16
CA VAL A 176 -1.69 18.07 -10.36
C VAL A 176 -1.24 18.53 -11.76
N GLU A 177 -0.05 18.12 -12.21
CA GLU A 177 0.44 18.39 -13.58
C GLU A 177 -0.49 17.76 -14.63
N GLY A 178 -0.94 16.52 -14.41
CA GLY A 178 -1.90 15.82 -15.27
C GLY A 178 -3.32 16.40 -15.25
N LEU A 179 -3.72 17.12 -14.20
CA LEU A 179 -4.95 17.92 -14.16
C LEU A 179 -4.76 19.21 -14.98
N ALA A 180 -3.69 19.96 -14.74
CA ALA A 180 -3.40 21.22 -15.44
C ALA A 180 -3.33 21.03 -16.97
N CYS A 181 -2.66 19.98 -17.45
CA CYS A 181 -2.60 19.65 -18.87
C CYS A 181 -3.98 19.32 -19.49
N ARG A 182 -4.97 18.85 -18.71
CA ARG A 182 -6.35 18.66 -19.21
C ARG A 182 -7.09 19.98 -19.36
N VAL A 183 -6.93 20.91 -18.41
CA VAL A 183 -7.50 22.26 -18.48
C VAL A 183 -6.94 23.02 -19.69
N GLU A 184 -5.62 23.05 -19.85
CA GLU A 184 -4.95 23.66 -21.01
C GLU A 184 -5.42 23.04 -22.35
N GLY A 185 -5.54 21.71 -22.41
CA GLY A 185 -6.01 21.00 -23.60
C GLY A 185 -7.47 21.30 -23.96
N ARG A 186 -8.35 21.41 -22.95
CA ARG A 186 -9.77 21.76 -23.15
C ARG A 186 -9.92 23.19 -23.69
N ALA A 187 -9.16 24.14 -23.12
CA ALA A 187 -9.14 25.54 -23.55
C ALA A 187 -8.56 25.75 -24.96
N ALA A 188 -7.61 24.90 -25.40
CA ALA A 188 -7.11 24.91 -26.77
C ALA A 188 -8.17 24.42 -27.77
N ASN A 189 -8.83 23.28 -27.48
CA ASN A 189 -9.83 22.70 -28.38
C ASN A 189 -11.05 23.62 -28.55
N SER A 190 -11.52 24.29 -27.48
CA SER A 190 -12.64 25.23 -27.55
C SER A 190 -12.34 26.52 -28.33
N ALA A 191 -11.06 26.80 -28.63
CA ALA A 191 -10.66 27.95 -29.44
C ALA A 191 -10.65 27.64 -30.95
N GLU A 192 -10.63 26.37 -31.36
CA GLU A 192 -10.62 25.95 -32.77
C GLU A 192 -12.02 25.59 -33.30
N ASP A 193 -12.92 25.06 -32.45
CA ASP A 193 -14.26 24.58 -32.85
C ASP A 193 -15.32 25.72 -32.90
N GLY A 194 -15.00 26.79 -33.62
CA GLY A 194 -15.70 28.07 -33.63
C GLY A 194 -17.07 28.13 -34.34
N ALA A 195 -17.94 27.11 -34.22
CA ALA A 195 -19.29 27.15 -34.79
C ALA A 195 -20.36 26.27 -34.07
N LEU A 196 -21.40 26.94 -33.53
CA LEU A 196 -22.77 26.40 -33.33
C LEU A 196 -23.03 25.33 -32.23
N ALA A 197 -22.69 25.63 -30.97
CA ALA A 197 -23.40 25.13 -29.78
C ALA A 197 -23.50 26.26 -28.73
N SER A 198 -24.68 26.79 -28.40
CA SER A 198 -25.73 26.22 -27.54
C SER A 198 -25.43 26.31 -26.03
N SER A 199 -25.54 27.54 -25.52
CA SER A 199 -25.46 27.94 -24.10
C SER A 199 -26.18 26.97 -23.15
N THR A 200 -25.42 26.10 -22.49
CA THR A 200 -25.85 25.27 -21.35
C THR A 200 -24.63 24.78 -20.56
N TYR A 201 -24.33 25.46 -19.45
CA TYR A 201 -23.37 25.07 -18.39
C TYR A 201 -21.88 24.94 -18.79
N ASP A 202 -21.14 26.04 -18.66
CA ASP A 202 -19.66 26.07 -18.69
C ASP A 202 -19.00 25.85 -17.30
N ASP A 203 -19.80 25.68 -16.21
CA ASP A 203 -19.35 25.49 -14.81
C ASP A 203 -18.20 24.46 -14.64
N ASP A 204 -18.22 23.37 -15.39
CA ASP A 204 -17.23 22.29 -15.30
C ASP A 204 -15.79 22.76 -15.58
N ALA A 205 -15.62 23.80 -16.39
CA ALA A 205 -14.29 24.28 -16.81
C ALA A 205 -13.57 25.05 -15.69
N ASP A 206 -14.31 25.89 -14.95
CA ASP A 206 -13.79 26.62 -13.81
C ASP A 206 -13.54 25.67 -12.62
N ALA A 207 -14.42 24.68 -12.41
CA ALA A 207 -14.26 23.68 -11.34
C ALA A 207 -12.97 22.85 -11.45
N ASP A 208 -12.59 22.40 -12.66
CA ASP A 208 -11.32 21.69 -12.90
C ASP A 208 -10.10 22.62 -12.65
N SER A 209 -10.23 23.91 -12.96
CA SER A 209 -9.18 24.93 -12.76
C SER A 209 -8.98 25.27 -11.28
N ASP A 210 -10.06 25.53 -10.54
CA ASP A 210 -10.01 25.75 -9.08
C ASP A 210 -9.49 24.51 -8.34
N MET A 211 -9.84 23.30 -8.82
CA MET A 211 -9.29 22.05 -8.29
C MET A 211 -7.78 21.92 -8.53
N VAL A 212 -7.26 22.36 -9.69
CA VAL A 212 -5.80 22.46 -9.92
C VAL A 212 -5.15 23.44 -8.94
N LEU A 213 -5.73 24.63 -8.77
CA LEU A 213 -5.20 25.67 -7.88
C LEU A 213 -5.21 25.23 -6.41
N ALA A 214 -6.31 24.63 -5.95
CA ALA A 214 -6.46 24.11 -4.59
C ALA A 214 -5.43 23.01 -4.29
N ARG A 215 -5.30 22.00 -5.15
CA ARG A 215 -4.33 20.92 -4.96
C ARG A 215 -2.87 21.40 -5.10
N SER A 216 -2.59 22.35 -5.99
CA SER A 216 -1.26 22.99 -6.10
C SER A 216 -0.89 23.72 -4.81
N LYS A 217 -1.83 24.48 -4.23
CA LYS A 217 -1.64 25.20 -2.97
C LYS A 217 -1.46 24.25 -1.79
N ALA A 218 -2.24 23.16 -1.72
CA ALA A 218 -2.08 22.12 -0.71
C ALA A 218 -0.70 21.45 -0.79
N LEU A 219 -0.21 21.16 -2.01
CA LEU A 219 1.11 20.56 -2.22
C LEU A 219 2.25 21.45 -1.74
N LEU A 220 2.18 22.77 -2.00
CA LEU A 220 3.16 23.72 -1.50
C LEU A 220 3.09 23.86 0.03
N ALA A 221 1.89 24.02 0.60
CA ALA A 221 1.71 24.14 2.05
C ALA A 221 2.19 22.89 2.81
N TYR A 222 1.91 21.69 2.29
CA TYR A 222 2.41 20.45 2.87
C TYR A 222 3.94 20.33 2.75
N LEU A 223 4.52 20.71 1.61
CA LEU A 223 5.97 20.73 1.43
C LEU A 223 6.66 21.72 2.39
N GLU A 224 6.06 22.88 2.64
CA GLU A 224 6.57 23.87 3.61
C GLU A 224 6.50 23.35 5.06
N LEU A 225 5.35 22.76 5.45
CA LEU A 225 5.14 22.20 6.79
C LEU A 225 6.07 21.02 7.08
N GLU A 226 6.21 20.10 6.12
CA GLU A 226 6.89 18.80 6.31
C GLU A 226 8.33 18.78 5.78
N ALA A 227 8.84 19.91 5.26
CA ALA A 227 10.20 20.06 4.73
C ALA A 227 11.27 19.41 5.64
N ALA A 228 11.19 19.67 6.94
CA ALA A 228 12.15 19.15 7.92
C ALA A 228 12.13 17.61 8.03
N ARG A 229 10.96 16.96 7.97
CA ARG A 229 10.85 15.49 7.99
C ARG A 229 11.24 14.88 6.65
N LEU A 230 10.87 15.52 5.55
CA LEU A 230 11.13 15.04 4.19
C LEU A 230 12.59 15.17 3.75
N MET A 231 13.31 16.17 4.29
CA MET A 231 14.73 16.43 4.02
C MET A 231 15.67 15.87 5.10
N ALA A 232 15.13 15.35 6.21
CA ALA A 232 15.93 14.60 7.18
C ALA A 232 16.55 13.37 6.49
N PRO A 233 17.84 13.06 6.73
CA PRO A 233 18.42 11.82 6.24
C PRO A 233 17.67 10.65 6.86
N ALA A 234 17.22 9.72 6.03
CA ALA A 234 16.60 8.48 6.47
C ALA A 234 17.65 7.62 7.21
N PHE A 235 17.82 7.86 8.51
CA PHE A 235 18.68 7.08 9.37
C PHE A 235 18.24 5.62 9.30
N SER A 236 19.10 4.79 8.73
CA SER A 236 18.82 3.38 8.50
C SER A 236 18.56 2.69 9.84
N SER A 237 17.33 2.22 10.04
CA SER A 237 16.97 1.28 11.11
C SER A 237 17.51 -0.12 10.80
N SER A 238 18.83 -0.20 10.60
CA SER A 238 19.58 -1.41 10.26
C SER A 238 19.82 -2.23 11.52
N SER A 239 18.80 -2.96 11.95
CA SER A 239 18.95 -4.05 12.91
C SER A 239 19.95 -5.08 12.35
N SER A 240 21.04 -5.32 13.07
CA SER A 240 22.17 -6.10 12.60
C SER A 240 21.86 -7.58 12.41
N SER A 241 22.21 -8.13 11.24
CA SER A 241 22.60 -9.54 11.11
C SER A 241 23.86 -9.64 10.24
N SER A 242 24.87 -10.34 10.76
CA SER A 242 26.21 -10.41 10.18
C SER A 242 26.46 -11.77 9.52
N GLY A 243 27.10 -11.80 8.36
CA GLY A 243 27.78 -13.02 7.91
C GLY A 243 28.00 -13.16 6.40
N GLY A 244 29.23 -13.55 6.03
CA GLY A 244 29.54 -14.15 4.72
C GLY A 244 29.85 -13.19 3.58
N GLY A 245 31.12 -13.05 3.24
CA GLY A 245 31.56 -12.47 1.96
C GLY A 245 31.92 -13.56 0.94
N GLY A 246 31.92 -13.20 -0.34
CA GLY A 246 32.36 -14.06 -1.43
C GLY A 246 32.13 -13.35 -2.77
N GLY A 247 33.21 -12.89 -3.42
CA GLY A 247 33.13 -12.14 -4.67
C GLY A 247 33.81 -12.85 -5.83
N SER A 248 33.46 -12.46 -7.06
CA SER A 248 34.34 -12.65 -8.21
C SER A 248 34.08 -11.64 -9.32
N SER A 249 35.17 -11.25 -9.97
CA SER A 249 35.32 -10.43 -11.16
C SER A 249 34.58 -10.93 -12.42
N GLY A 250 34.15 -9.99 -13.26
CA GLY A 250 33.74 -10.17 -14.66
C GLY A 250 33.79 -8.81 -15.39
N SER A 251 34.16 -8.77 -16.68
CA SER A 251 34.55 -7.51 -17.35
C SER A 251 34.22 -7.43 -18.85
N MET A 252 34.18 -6.19 -19.37
CA MET A 252 34.04 -5.80 -20.79
C MET A 252 32.64 -6.08 -21.41
N GLN A 253 32.20 -5.45 -22.52
CA GLN A 253 32.82 -4.43 -23.40
C GLN A 253 31.78 -3.43 -23.95
N ALA A 254 32.21 -2.55 -24.87
CA ALA A 254 31.52 -1.36 -25.37
C ALA A 254 30.29 -1.60 -26.28
N GLY A 255 29.26 -0.77 -26.08
CA GLY A 255 28.98 0.38 -26.96
C GLY A 255 28.25 0.18 -28.30
N SER A 256 27.13 0.91 -28.47
CA SER A 256 26.75 1.60 -29.72
C SER A 256 25.56 2.54 -29.48
N THR A 257 25.46 3.62 -30.26
CA THR A 257 24.27 4.48 -30.37
C THR A 257 23.38 4.02 -31.54
N PRO A 258 22.14 4.53 -31.64
CA PRO A 258 21.91 5.53 -32.68
C PRO A 258 21.02 6.72 -32.23
N GLU A 259 20.79 7.65 -33.15
CA GLU A 259 20.10 8.93 -32.94
C GLU A 259 18.56 8.84 -32.95
N GLY A 260 17.90 9.96 -32.59
CA GLY A 260 16.99 10.56 -33.58
C GLY A 260 15.49 10.59 -33.32
N ALA A 261 15.01 11.10 -32.18
CA ALA A 261 13.59 11.45 -32.00
C ALA A 261 13.40 12.90 -31.51
N LYS A 262 13.04 13.82 -32.42
CA LYS A 262 12.78 15.24 -32.09
C LYS A 262 11.43 15.40 -31.38
N HIS A 263 11.45 15.55 -30.06
CA HIS A 263 10.28 15.99 -29.29
C HIS A 263 10.50 17.41 -28.74
N GLY A 264 9.54 18.29 -29.00
CA GLY A 264 9.57 19.67 -28.52
C GLY A 264 9.40 19.73 -27.00
N ARG A 265 10.40 20.24 -26.29
CA ARG A 265 10.36 20.36 -24.82
C ARG A 265 9.42 21.50 -24.41
N ARG A 266 8.13 21.19 -24.22
CA ARG A 266 7.29 22.00 -23.33
C ARG A 266 7.83 21.84 -21.91
N PHE A 267 8.35 22.91 -21.32
CA PHE A 267 8.84 22.90 -19.94
C PHE A 267 7.66 22.97 -18.98
N GLY A 268 7.22 21.81 -18.47
CA GLY A 268 6.26 21.75 -17.36
C GLY A 268 6.85 22.40 -16.10
N LEU A 269 6.00 23.09 -15.33
CA LEU A 269 6.41 23.89 -14.17
C LEU A 269 7.28 23.13 -13.15
N PHE A 270 7.07 21.81 -13.05
CA PHE A 270 7.63 20.95 -12.01
C PHE A 270 8.92 20.22 -12.37
N SER A 271 9.45 20.33 -13.61
CA SER A 271 10.74 19.70 -13.97
C SER A 271 11.89 20.13 -13.04
N ARG A 272 11.85 21.40 -12.57
CA ARG A 272 12.82 21.93 -11.59
C ARG A 272 12.74 21.27 -10.21
N VAL A 273 11.58 20.72 -9.83
CA VAL A 273 11.41 20.01 -8.54
C VAL A 273 12.05 18.63 -8.61
N THR A 274 11.91 17.91 -9.72
CA THR A 274 12.68 16.68 -9.97
C THR A 274 14.18 16.92 -10.07
N ASP A 275 14.62 18.05 -10.64
CA ASP A 275 16.03 18.44 -10.65
C ASP A 275 16.56 18.73 -9.24
N LEU A 276 15.87 19.55 -8.43
CA LEU A 276 16.24 19.80 -7.02
C LEU A 276 16.35 18.51 -6.20
N PHE A 277 15.42 17.57 -6.39
CA PHE A 277 15.42 16.28 -5.71
C PHE A 277 16.52 15.30 -6.17
N ASN A 278 17.16 15.55 -7.32
CA ASN A 278 18.27 14.75 -7.86
C ASN A 278 19.64 15.43 -7.72
N GLN A 279 19.71 16.76 -7.64
CA GLN A 279 20.97 17.51 -7.60
C GLN A 279 21.68 17.48 -6.23
N HIS A 280 21.01 17.03 -5.17
CA HIS A 280 21.57 16.95 -3.81
C HIS A 280 22.08 15.56 -3.38
N ALA A 281 22.68 14.79 -4.31
CA ALA A 281 23.60 13.72 -3.97
C ALA A 281 24.59 13.43 -5.13
N PRO A 282 25.94 13.39 -4.92
CA PRO A 282 26.73 13.83 -3.77
C PRO A 282 27.75 14.94 -4.11
N LEU A 283 28.01 15.85 -3.15
CA LEU A 283 29.14 16.79 -3.20
C LEU A 283 30.18 16.51 -2.09
N LEU A 284 30.68 15.27 -2.06
CA LEU A 284 31.83 14.87 -1.24
C LEU A 284 32.80 13.97 -2.02
N GLN A 285 33.52 14.57 -2.97
CA GLN A 285 34.82 14.06 -3.43
C GLN A 285 35.93 14.98 -2.91
N GLY A 286 36.18 14.90 -1.61
CA GLY A 286 37.37 15.46 -0.98
C GLY A 286 38.61 14.61 -1.32
N LYS A 287 39.68 15.25 -1.80
CA LYS A 287 40.92 14.60 -2.24
C LYS A 287 41.73 14.07 -1.03
N PRO A 288 42.38 12.90 -1.12
CA PRO A 288 43.06 12.31 0.03
C PRO A 288 44.39 12.98 0.38
N ALA A 289 44.53 13.30 1.66
CA ALA A 289 45.75 13.34 2.46
C ALA A 289 45.34 12.81 3.86
N GLY A 290 46.16 12.15 4.66
CA GLY A 290 47.60 11.95 4.56
C GLY A 290 48.20 12.21 5.94
N GLU A 291 49.03 11.27 6.44
CA GLU A 291 49.65 11.29 7.78
C GLU A 291 48.68 11.07 8.98
N GLY A 292 49.13 10.33 10.02
CA GLY A 292 48.38 10.19 11.28
C GLY A 292 48.09 8.78 11.83
N SER A 293 48.97 7.78 11.68
CA SER A 293 48.75 6.45 12.32
C SER A 293 49.98 5.73 12.91
N ASP A 294 51.21 6.23 12.73
CA ASP A 294 52.41 5.55 13.25
C ASP A 294 52.57 5.58 14.79
N SER A 295 51.87 6.49 15.47
CA SER A 295 52.03 6.71 16.91
C SER A 295 51.53 5.54 17.77
N GLN A 296 50.40 4.92 17.41
CA GLN A 296 49.83 3.82 18.20
C GLN A 296 50.63 2.52 18.06
N HIS A 297 51.13 2.21 16.85
CA HIS A 297 51.88 0.97 16.61
C HIS A 297 53.20 0.93 17.39
N LYS A 298 53.94 2.06 17.46
CA LYS A 298 55.17 2.15 18.25
C LYS A 298 54.91 2.00 19.75
N GLN A 299 53.84 2.59 20.27
CA GLN A 299 53.53 2.52 21.71
C GLN A 299 53.11 1.10 22.15
N GLN A 300 52.36 0.38 21.32
CA GLN A 300 51.98 -1.01 21.59
C GLN A 300 53.19 -1.97 21.50
N GLN A 301 54.07 -1.77 20.51
CA GLN A 301 55.27 -2.60 20.35
C GLN A 301 56.29 -2.39 21.49
N GLN A 302 56.39 -1.18 22.04
CA GLN A 302 57.27 -0.90 23.18
C GLN A 302 56.79 -1.57 24.49
N GLN A 303 55.47 -1.69 24.71
CA GLN A 303 54.93 -2.45 25.86
C GLN A 303 55.23 -3.96 25.77
N GLN A 304 55.25 -4.54 24.56
CA GLN A 304 55.55 -5.97 24.39
C GLN A 304 57.02 -6.34 24.65
N GLN A 305 57.96 -5.39 24.50
CA GLN A 305 59.36 -5.62 24.83
C GLN A 305 59.63 -5.57 26.35
N GLN A 306 58.92 -4.73 27.10
CA GLN A 306 59.06 -4.65 28.56
C GLN A 306 58.56 -5.92 29.28
N GLN A 307 57.62 -6.67 28.68
CA GLN A 307 57.12 -7.94 29.22
C GLN A 307 58.05 -9.15 28.96
N GLN A 308 59.22 -8.95 28.33
CA GLN A 308 60.18 -10.01 28.01
C GLN A 308 61.54 -9.84 28.72
N GLN A 309 61.64 -8.92 29.68
CA GLN A 309 62.85 -8.66 30.48
C GLN A 309 62.55 -8.51 31.99
N GLY A 310 61.49 -9.16 32.48
CA GLY A 310 61.10 -9.27 33.89
C GLY A 310 60.92 -10.72 34.30
#